data_AF-A0A5I6RF52-F1
#
_entry.id   AF-A0A5I6RF52-F1
#
_cell.length_a   1.000
_cell.length_b   1.000
_cell.length_c   1.000
_cell.angle_alpha   90.00
_cell.angle_beta   90.00
_cell.angle_gamma   90.00
#
_symmetry.space_group_name_H-M   'P 1'
#
loop_
_entity.id
_entity.type
_entity.pdbx_description
1 polymer ?
#
loop_
_entity_poly.entity_id
_entity_poly.type
_entity_poly.pdbx_seq_one_letter_code
_entity_poly.pdbx_strand_id
1 'polypeptide(L)'
;MKLNKIIISTILVFPLFAKAGIPVMVDADPLRQAEWVKEAQRWVDTAKHYQSQLQAYKDQLATSTGLRDIQGLVSQGKSLKNDIANLQKQGISLDSLLTSSSAPSGTLDTLYKKFKDFDVCDEKQAKSYINICKQETVNKAWAIEQTADVQEKISNALNDISGLTDRMANAKDIKESQDLANAVQAKSIQLNVLSQQWEMNMKASEQRDKLLAEKRRKAFRESQITAPVPQFN
;
A
#
# COMPACT_ATOMS: atom_id res chain seq x y z
N MET A 1 20.39 -6.46 31.36
CA MET A 1 18.92 -6.66 31.43
C MET A 1 18.41 -6.77 30.00
N LYS A 2 17.95 -7.96 29.61
CA LYS A 2 17.45 -8.28 28.27
C LYS A 2 16.05 -7.69 28.08
N LEU A 3 15.76 -7.10 26.92
CA LEU A 3 14.39 -7.02 26.41
C LEU A 3 14.43 -7.18 24.88
N ASN A 4 14.34 -8.43 24.43
CA ASN A 4 14.09 -8.77 23.04
C ASN A 4 12.70 -8.25 22.65
N LYS A 5 12.63 -7.33 21.70
CA LYS A 5 11.37 -6.99 21.02
C LYS A 5 11.10 -8.07 19.98
N ILE A 6 10.18 -8.98 20.31
CA ILE A 6 9.64 -9.98 19.39
C ILE A 6 8.78 -9.22 18.38
N ILE A 7 9.24 -9.14 17.13
CA ILE A 7 8.41 -8.73 15.99
C ILE A 7 7.52 -9.92 15.68
N ILE A 8 6.25 -9.84 16.09
CA ILE A 8 5.24 -10.83 15.72
C ILE A 8 4.92 -10.62 14.25
N SER A 9 5.61 -11.36 13.38
CA SER A 9 5.27 -11.49 11.97
C SER A 9 4.17 -12.54 11.84
N THR A 10 2.92 -12.12 12.07
CA THR A 10 1.74 -12.98 11.85
C THR A 10 1.44 -12.99 10.36
N ILE A 11 2.06 -13.92 9.61
CA ILE A 11 1.54 -14.31 8.29
C ILE A 11 0.31 -15.17 8.57
N LEU A 12 -0.85 -14.52 8.62
CA LEU A 12 -2.15 -15.18 8.71
C LEU A 12 -2.57 -15.61 7.30
N VAL A 13 -2.31 -16.89 7.01
CA VAL A 13 -2.92 -17.58 5.87
C VAL A 13 -4.41 -17.74 6.19
N PHE A 14 -5.26 -16.93 5.57
CA PHE A 14 -6.71 -17.13 5.62
C PHE A 14 -7.14 -18.14 4.56
N PRO A 15 -8.18 -18.94 4.83
CA PRO A 15 -8.62 -20.00 3.93
C PRO A 15 -9.20 -19.38 2.66
N LEU A 16 -8.68 -19.80 1.51
CA LEU A 16 -9.34 -19.62 0.23
C LEU A 16 -10.67 -20.38 0.31
N PHE A 17 -11.78 -19.66 0.44
CA PHE A 17 -13.10 -20.26 0.27
C PHE A 17 -13.19 -20.71 -1.20
N ALA A 18 -13.10 -22.04 -1.37
CA ALA A 18 -13.11 -22.70 -2.65
C ALA A 18 -14.40 -22.38 -3.40
N LYS A 19 -14.24 -22.10 -4.70
CA LYS A 19 -15.29 -21.91 -5.68
C LYS A 19 -16.40 -22.96 -5.53
N ALA A 20 -17.58 -22.56 -5.07
CA ALA A 20 -18.82 -23.23 -5.42
C ALA A 20 -19.38 -22.52 -6.65
N GLY A 21 -19.62 -23.27 -7.73
CA GLY A 21 -20.24 -22.74 -8.95
C GLY A 21 -21.55 -22.02 -8.64
N ILE A 22 -21.84 -20.97 -9.39
CA ILE A 22 -23.04 -20.12 -9.24
C ILE A 22 -24.28 -21.03 -9.27
N PRO A 23 -25.01 -21.21 -8.15
CA PRO A 23 -26.27 -21.94 -8.19
C PRO A 23 -27.30 -21.02 -8.85
N VAL A 24 -27.73 -21.36 -10.05
CA VAL A 24 -28.91 -20.74 -10.67
C VAL A 24 -30.12 -21.34 -9.94
N MET A 25 -30.91 -20.50 -9.27
CA MET A 25 -31.99 -20.96 -8.39
C MET A 25 -33.36 -20.68 -8.99
N VAL A 26 -34.13 -21.75 -9.08
CA VAL A 26 -35.60 -21.73 -9.09
C VAL A 26 -35.97 -21.80 -7.59
N ASP A 27 -36.84 -20.89 -7.15
CA ASP A 27 -37.45 -20.76 -5.81
C ASP A 27 -36.64 -20.03 -4.71
N ALA A 28 -37.24 -18.96 -4.15
CA ALA A 28 -36.71 -18.25 -2.99
C ALA A 28 -37.15 -18.88 -1.69
N ASP A 29 -36.16 -19.21 -0.90
CA ASP A 29 -36.30 -19.53 0.50
C ASP A 29 -35.88 -18.30 1.34
N PRO A 30 -36.73 -17.75 2.23
CA PRO A 30 -36.36 -16.71 3.19
C PRO A 30 -35.11 -17.03 4.01
N LEU A 31 -34.83 -18.32 4.24
CA LEU A 31 -33.61 -18.78 4.91
C LEU A 31 -32.33 -18.39 4.15
N ARG A 32 -32.37 -18.39 2.80
CA ARG A 32 -31.21 -17.98 1.98
C ARG A 32 -30.99 -16.48 1.98
N GLN A 33 -32.03 -15.66 2.07
CA GLN A 33 -31.85 -14.20 2.19
C GLN A 33 -31.13 -13.84 3.50
N ALA A 34 -31.52 -14.48 4.61
CA ALA A 34 -30.84 -14.30 5.89
C ALA A 34 -29.37 -14.75 5.86
N GLU A 35 -29.07 -15.83 5.11
CA GLU A 35 -27.70 -16.31 4.91
C GLU A 35 -26.85 -15.29 4.13
N TRP A 36 -27.39 -14.68 3.08
CA TRP A 36 -26.70 -13.64 2.32
C TRP A 36 -26.44 -12.36 3.13
N VAL A 37 -27.39 -11.94 3.98
CA VAL A 37 -27.17 -10.81 4.90
C VAL A 37 -26.05 -11.13 5.88
N LYS A 38 -26.02 -12.36 6.43
CA LYS A 38 -24.94 -12.81 7.32
C LYS A 38 -23.59 -12.84 6.60
N GLU A 39 -23.56 -13.31 5.37
CA GLU A 39 -22.34 -13.36 4.56
C GLU A 39 -21.86 -11.94 4.23
N ALA A 40 -22.76 -11.03 3.82
CA ALA A 40 -22.46 -9.61 3.61
C ALA A 40 -21.86 -8.95 4.86
N GLN A 41 -22.38 -9.26 6.05
CA GLN A 41 -21.82 -8.77 7.31
C GLN A 41 -20.37 -9.24 7.50
N ARG A 42 -20.05 -10.50 7.18
CA ARG A 42 -18.67 -11.00 7.24
C ARG A 42 -17.74 -10.25 6.29
N TRP A 43 -18.23 -9.89 5.11
CA TRP A 43 -17.46 -9.08 4.15
C TRP A 43 -17.19 -7.67 4.70
N VAL A 44 -18.19 -7.04 5.33
CA VAL A 44 -18.02 -5.75 6.02
C VAL A 44 -16.97 -5.84 7.12
N ASP A 45 -17.04 -6.88 7.95
CA ASP A 45 -16.08 -7.08 9.05
C ASP A 45 -14.66 -7.35 8.51
N THR A 46 -14.54 -8.16 7.45
CA THR A 46 -13.25 -8.44 6.78
C THR A 46 -12.64 -7.17 6.19
N ALA A 47 -13.44 -6.33 5.53
CA ALA A 47 -12.93 -5.08 4.96
C ALA A 47 -12.60 -4.02 6.02
N LYS A 48 -13.34 -3.95 7.13
CA LYS A 48 -12.95 -3.14 8.31
C LYS A 48 -11.60 -3.61 8.88
N HIS A 49 -11.39 -4.93 8.93
CA HIS A 49 -10.10 -5.48 9.34
C HIS A 49 -8.98 -5.02 8.40
N TYR A 50 -9.19 -5.05 7.08
CA TYR A 50 -8.21 -4.52 6.14
C TYR A 50 -7.96 -3.02 6.32
N GLN A 51 -9.00 -2.19 6.50
CA GLN A 51 -8.80 -0.77 6.81
C GLN A 51 -7.92 -0.55 8.05
N SER A 52 -8.12 -1.34 9.10
CA SER A 52 -7.27 -1.30 10.30
C SER A 52 -5.81 -1.65 9.97
N GLN A 53 -5.57 -2.67 9.14
CA GLN A 53 -4.21 -3.05 8.73
C GLN A 53 -3.53 -1.95 7.91
N LEU A 54 -4.25 -1.33 6.97
CA LEU A 54 -3.73 -0.21 6.18
C LEU A 54 -3.36 0.98 7.06
N GLN A 55 -4.19 1.30 8.05
CA GLN A 55 -3.91 2.39 8.99
C GLN A 55 -2.71 2.07 9.89
N ALA A 56 -2.63 0.85 10.43
CA ALA A 56 -1.49 0.41 11.24
C ALA A 56 -0.18 0.46 10.45
N TYR A 57 -0.21 0.08 9.16
CA TYR A 57 0.96 0.18 8.29
C TYR A 57 1.41 1.64 8.11
N LYS A 58 0.47 2.57 7.88
CA LYS A 58 0.77 4.01 7.82
C LYS A 58 1.42 4.46 9.13
N ASP A 59 0.85 4.12 10.28
CA ASP A 59 1.37 4.54 11.58
C ASP A 59 2.77 3.96 11.87
N GLN A 60 3.02 2.71 11.49
CA GLN A 60 4.34 2.08 11.56
C GLN A 60 5.34 2.81 10.67
N LEU A 61 4.94 3.17 9.45
CA LEU A 61 5.80 3.89 8.53
C LEU A 61 6.11 5.28 9.11
N ALA A 62 5.12 6.02 9.62
CA ALA A 62 5.33 7.29 10.34
C ALA A 62 6.35 7.16 11.46
N THR A 63 6.18 6.14 12.31
CA THR A 63 7.04 5.93 13.47
C THR A 63 8.48 5.61 13.05
N SER A 64 8.66 4.75 12.05
CA SER A 64 10.00 4.32 11.61
C SER A 64 10.77 5.39 10.82
N THR A 65 10.05 6.31 10.19
CA THR A 65 10.61 7.34 9.31
C THR A 65 10.64 8.73 9.96
N GLY A 66 9.93 8.92 11.06
CA GLY A 66 9.72 10.23 11.67
C GLY A 66 8.71 11.10 10.91
N LEU A 67 7.97 10.56 9.93
CA LEU A 67 6.92 11.31 9.23
C LEU A 67 5.81 11.71 10.22
N ARG A 68 5.75 12.99 10.58
CA ARG A 68 4.76 13.52 11.55
C ARG A 68 3.37 13.73 10.95
N ASP A 69 3.28 13.97 9.63
CA ASP A 69 2.01 14.24 8.95
C ASP A 69 1.83 13.37 7.71
N ILE A 70 1.39 12.12 7.94
CA ILE A 70 1.03 11.20 6.85
C ILE A 70 -0.18 11.71 6.08
N GLN A 71 -1.11 12.43 6.70
CA GLN A 71 -2.29 12.92 6.01
C GLN A 71 -1.92 14.02 5.01
N GLY A 72 -1.05 14.96 5.39
CA GLY A 72 -0.43 15.93 4.50
C GLY A 72 0.35 15.25 3.38
N LEU A 73 1.11 14.20 3.68
CA LEU A 73 1.82 13.41 2.66
C LEU A 73 0.88 12.73 1.67
N VAL A 74 -0.23 12.15 2.12
CA VAL A 74 -1.25 11.58 1.23
C VAL A 74 -1.87 12.69 0.37
N SER A 75 -2.18 13.85 0.96
CA SER A 75 -2.79 14.98 0.26
C SER A 75 -1.87 15.57 -0.82
N GLN A 76 -0.59 15.77 -0.51
CA GLN A 76 0.43 16.23 -1.45
C GLN A 76 0.80 15.14 -2.47
N GLY A 77 0.77 13.89 -2.00
CA GLY A 77 1.09 12.68 -2.74
C GLY A 77 0.03 12.27 -3.76
N LYS A 78 -1.22 12.78 -3.73
CA LYS A 78 -2.27 12.45 -4.73
C LYS A 78 -1.86 12.65 -6.20
N SER A 79 -0.75 13.33 -6.46
CA SER A 79 -0.17 13.50 -7.80
C SER A 79 0.92 12.48 -8.16
N LEU A 80 1.51 11.76 -7.22
CA LEU A 80 2.68 10.91 -7.45
C LEU A 80 2.33 9.67 -8.28
N LYS A 81 1.14 9.09 -8.14
CA LYS A 81 0.61 8.06 -9.05
C LYS A 81 0.52 8.54 -10.49
N ASN A 82 0.08 9.79 -10.70
CA ASN A 82 0.05 10.39 -12.03
C ASN A 82 1.47 10.69 -12.55
N ASP A 83 2.36 11.15 -11.68
CA ASP A 83 3.76 11.36 -12.05
C ASP A 83 4.42 10.04 -12.46
N ILE A 84 4.26 8.97 -11.67
CA ILE A 84 4.80 7.64 -11.99
C ILE A 84 4.18 7.10 -13.28
N ALA A 85 2.88 7.28 -13.51
CA ALA A 85 2.25 6.90 -14.76
C ALA A 85 2.83 7.68 -15.96
N ASN A 86 3.15 8.96 -15.77
CA ASN A 86 3.80 9.77 -16.79
C ASN A 86 5.25 9.33 -17.03
N LEU A 87 5.99 8.96 -15.98
CA LEU A 87 7.33 8.37 -16.10
C LEU A 87 7.31 7.06 -16.87
N GLN A 88 6.32 6.20 -16.60
CA GLN A 88 6.13 4.95 -17.33
C GLN A 88 5.87 5.20 -18.83
N LYS A 89 5.05 6.21 -19.17
CA LYS A 89 4.84 6.62 -20.58
C LYS A 89 6.12 7.12 -21.25
N GLN A 90 7.06 7.64 -20.47
CA GLN A 90 8.38 8.08 -20.92
C GLN A 90 9.43 6.94 -20.91
N GLY A 91 9.02 5.69 -20.61
CA GLY A 91 9.91 4.53 -20.55
C GLY A 91 10.74 4.42 -19.27
N ILE A 92 10.46 5.25 -18.25
CA ILE A 92 11.15 5.24 -16.96
C ILE A 92 10.27 4.48 -15.96
N SER A 93 10.71 3.31 -15.51
CA SER A 93 10.00 2.58 -14.44
C SER A 93 10.38 3.14 -13.07
N LEU A 94 9.41 3.15 -12.14
CA LEU A 94 9.70 3.51 -10.75
C LEU A 94 10.77 2.58 -10.16
N ASP A 95 10.72 1.29 -10.49
CA ASP A 95 11.72 0.34 -10.01
C ASP A 95 13.12 0.72 -10.50
N SER A 96 13.32 1.03 -11.78
CA SER A 96 14.64 1.45 -12.27
C SER A 96 15.08 2.78 -11.67
N LEU A 97 14.16 3.72 -11.42
CA LEU A 97 14.47 4.98 -10.75
C LEU A 97 14.95 4.78 -9.31
N LEU A 98 14.35 3.81 -8.60
CA LEU A 98 14.63 3.53 -7.19
C LEU A 98 15.78 2.53 -7.01
N THR A 99 16.06 1.66 -7.98
CA THR A 99 17.04 0.58 -7.84
C THR A 99 18.26 0.77 -8.72
N SER A 100 18.27 1.68 -9.70
CA SER A 100 19.45 1.96 -10.51
C SER A 100 20.44 2.87 -9.80
N SER A 101 21.73 2.64 -10.07
CA SER A 101 22.84 3.52 -9.66
C SER A 101 22.98 4.74 -10.57
N SER A 102 22.35 4.71 -11.75
CA SER A 102 22.37 5.75 -12.80
C SER A 102 20.98 6.31 -13.09
N ALA A 103 20.07 6.24 -12.12
CA ALA A 103 18.72 6.79 -12.21
C ALA A 103 18.77 8.25 -12.73
N PRO A 104 17.89 8.65 -13.66
CA PRO A 104 17.86 10.03 -14.18
C PRO A 104 17.67 11.02 -13.03
N SER A 105 18.74 11.72 -12.66
CA SER A 105 18.78 12.56 -11.45
C SER A 105 17.68 13.63 -11.45
N GLY A 106 17.39 14.26 -12.60
CA GLY A 106 16.32 15.25 -12.71
C GLY A 106 14.92 14.70 -12.40
N THR A 107 14.65 13.45 -12.76
CA THR A 107 13.37 12.79 -12.44
C THR A 107 13.27 12.48 -10.97
N LEU A 108 14.32 11.88 -10.39
CA LEU A 108 14.36 11.56 -8.96
C LEU A 108 14.27 12.82 -8.09
N ASP A 109 14.96 13.89 -8.49
CA ASP A 109 14.93 15.17 -7.80
C ASP A 109 13.55 15.83 -7.83
N THR A 110 12.83 15.67 -8.95
CA THR A 110 11.46 16.21 -9.09
C THR A 110 10.50 15.48 -8.15
N LEU A 111 10.57 14.15 -8.09
CA LEU A 111 9.75 13.37 -7.15
C LEU A 111 10.13 13.69 -5.70
N TYR A 112 11.43 13.68 -5.38
CA TYR A 112 11.92 13.99 -4.03
C TYR A 112 11.48 15.38 -3.57
N LYS A 113 11.54 16.42 -4.42
CA LYS A 113 11.14 17.78 -4.04
C LYS A 113 9.70 17.90 -3.53
N LYS A 114 8.79 17.02 -3.96
CA LYS A 114 7.41 16.97 -3.44
C LYS A 114 7.32 16.42 -2.02
N PHE A 115 8.35 15.69 -1.58
CA PHE A 115 8.41 14.98 -0.31
C PHE A 115 9.57 15.40 0.58
N LYS A 116 10.42 16.34 0.13
CA LYS A 116 11.65 16.77 0.79
C LYS A 116 11.41 17.38 2.18
N ASP A 117 10.23 17.94 2.42
CA ASP A 117 9.88 18.58 3.69
C ASP A 117 9.75 17.55 4.82
N PHE A 118 9.78 16.26 4.48
CA PHE A 118 9.57 15.15 5.39
C PHE A 118 10.79 14.24 5.58
N ASP A 119 11.82 14.37 4.74
CA ASP A 119 13.10 13.67 4.84
C ASP A 119 14.20 14.56 4.27
N VAL A 120 14.85 15.33 5.15
CA VAL A 120 15.91 16.26 4.75
C VAL A 120 17.20 15.46 4.67
N CYS A 121 17.37 14.78 3.54
CA CYS A 121 18.63 14.12 3.20
C CYS A 121 19.79 15.08 3.50
N ASP A 122 20.73 14.67 4.35
CA ASP A 122 21.84 15.52 4.74
C ASP A 122 22.70 15.86 3.52
N GLU A 123 22.57 17.10 3.06
CA GLU A 123 23.23 17.60 1.85
C GLU A 123 24.75 17.70 2.00
N LYS A 124 25.29 17.54 3.23
CA LYS A 124 26.73 17.53 3.49
C LYS A 124 27.41 16.22 3.13
N GLN A 125 26.65 15.20 2.74
CA GLN A 125 27.19 13.87 2.42
C GLN A 125 27.58 13.73 0.94
N ALA A 126 28.28 12.64 0.62
CA ALA A 126 28.65 12.33 -0.75
C ALA A 126 27.40 12.25 -1.66
N LYS A 127 27.53 12.69 -2.93
CA LYS A 127 26.42 12.73 -3.90
C LYS A 127 25.73 11.37 -4.08
N SER A 128 26.48 10.28 -4.02
CA SER A 128 25.94 8.90 -4.06
C SER A 128 25.02 8.62 -2.88
N TYR A 129 25.37 9.09 -1.68
CA TYR A 129 24.56 8.96 -0.47
C TYR A 129 23.27 9.78 -0.55
N ILE A 130 23.37 11.02 -1.03
CA ILE A 130 22.21 11.91 -1.23
C ILE A 130 21.22 11.27 -2.20
N ASN A 131 21.69 10.71 -3.32
CA ASN A 131 20.82 10.05 -4.29
C ASN A 131 20.11 8.82 -3.68
N ILE A 132 20.81 8.00 -2.90
CA ILE A 132 20.22 6.85 -2.21
C ILE A 132 19.16 7.31 -1.21
N CYS A 133 19.44 8.37 -0.44
CA CYS A 133 18.47 8.95 0.49
C CYS A 133 17.21 9.43 -0.25
N LYS A 134 17.35 10.15 -1.37
CA LYS A 134 16.21 10.57 -2.20
C LYS A 134 15.39 9.38 -2.71
N GLN A 135 16.05 8.28 -3.09
CA GLN A 135 15.37 7.04 -3.48
C GLN A 135 14.57 6.44 -2.31
N GLU A 136 15.15 6.41 -1.10
CA GLU A 136 14.45 5.94 0.11
C GLU A 136 13.21 6.79 0.40
N THR A 137 13.33 8.13 0.34
CA THR A 137 12.19 9.04 0.54
C THR A 137 11.08 8.79 -0.46
N VAL A 138 11.41 8.71 -1.76
CA VAL A 138 10.41 8.49 -2.83
C VAL A 138 9.77 7.11 -2.71
N ASN A 139 10.52 6.06 -2.34
CA ASN A 139 9.95 4.72 -2.12
C ASN A 139 8.90 4.72 -1.00
N LYS A 140 9.17 5.42 0.10
CA LYS A 140 8.27 5.52 1.25
C LYS A 140 7.04 6.36 0.94
N ALA A 141 7.22 7.48 0.25
CA ALA A 141 6.10 8.30 -0.24
C ALA A 141 5.17 7.50 -1.15
N TRP A 142 5.73 6.71 -2.07
CA TRP A 142 4.96 5.83 -2.95
C TRP A 142 4.17 4.76 -2.17
N ALA A 143 4.79 4.14 -1.16
CA ALA A 143 4.10 3.15 -0.32
C ALA A 143 2.90 3.75 0.42
N ILE A 144 3.03 5.00 0.89
CA ILE A 144 1.95 5.72 1.58
C ILE A 144 0.82 6.08 0.63
N GLU A 145 1.13 6.60 -0.56
CA GLU A 145 0.13 6.93 -1.56
C GLU A 145 -0.65 5.69 -2.01
N GLN A 146 0.04 4.58 -2.31
CA GLN A 146 -0.60 3.32 -2.70
C GLN A 146 -1.50 2.79 -1.57
N THR A 147 -1.07 2.91 -0.32
CA THR A 147 -1.88 2.52 0.84
C THR A 147 -3.14 3.37 0.96
N ALA A 148 -3.03 4.68 0.73
CA ALA A 148 -4.19 5.58 0.75
C ALA A 148 -5.17 5.34 -0.41
N ASP A 149 -4.68 5.10 -1.63
CA ASP A 149 -5.52 4.76 -2.81
C ASP A 149 -6.31 3.46 -2.57
N VAL A 150 -5.66 2.43 -1.99
CA VAL A 150 -6.36 1.19 -1.62
C VAL A 150 -7.35 1.42 -0.48
N GLN A 151 -6.99 2.21 0.54
CA GLN A 151 -7.88 2.54 1.65
C GLN A 151 -9.16 3.23 1.16
N GLU A 152 -9.05 4.17 0.21
CA GLU A 152 -10.20 4.85 -0.41
C GLU A 152 -11.08 3.86 -1.18
N LYS A 153 -10.49 3.00 -2.00
CA LYS A 153 -11.23 1.98 -2.77
C LYS A 153 -11.94 0.95 -1.90
N ILE A 154 -11.31 0.52 -0.80
CA ILE A 154 -11.95 -0.37 0.18
C ILE A 154 -13.13 0.35 0.84
N SER A 155 -12.99 1.62 1.20
CA SER A 155 -14.06 2.42 1.80
C SER A 155 -15.26 2.55 0.84
N ASN A 156 -15.00 2.80 -0.45
CA ASN A 156 -16.06 2.85 -1.46
C ASN A 156 -16.74 1.50 -1.65
N ALA A 157 -15.97 0.42 -1.76
CA ALA A 157 -16.54 -0.92 -1.88
C ALA A 157 -17.36 -1.33 -0.65
N LEU A 158 -16.97 -0.90 0.55
CA LEU A 158 -17.75 -1.07 1.78
C LEU A 158 -19.09 -0.33 1.74
N ASN A 159 -19.09 0.93 1.30
CA ASN A 159 -20.32 1.71 1.15
C ASN A 159 -21.26 1.06 0.13
N ASP A 160 -20.72 0.58 -0.99
CA ASP A 160 -21.49 -0.16 -2.00
C ASP A 160 -22.08 -1.45 -1.43
N ILE A 161 -21.29 -2.25 -0.70
CA ILE A 161 -21.77 -3.48 -0.07
C ILE A 161 -22.88 -3.17 0.94
N SER A 162 -22.73 -2.14 1.76
CA SER A 162 -23.75 -1.71 2.72
C SER A 162 -25.05 -1.37 1.99
N GLY A 163 -24.98 -0.52 0.96
CA GLY A 163 -26.16 -0.12 0.19
C GLY A 163 -26.82 -1.29 -0.55
N LEU A 164 -26.03 -2.23 -1.10
CA LEU A 164 -26.56 -3.44 -1.73
C LEU A 164 -27.22 -4.37 -0.71
N THR A 165 -26.65 -4.49 0.49
CA THR A 165 -27.20 -5.33 1.57
C THR A 165 -28.48 -4.75 2.13
N ASP A 166 -28.54 -3.43 2.33
CA ASP A 166 -29.75 -2.73 2.76
C ASP A 166 -30.88 -2.91 1.75
N ARG A 167 -30.58 -2.80 0.45
CA ARG A 167 -31.55 -3.07 -0.62
C ARG A 167 -32.01 -4.53 -0.60
N MET A 168 -31.10 -5.47 -0.40
CA MET A 168 -31.40 -6.90 -0.38
C MET A 168 -32.29 -7.27 0.81
N ALA A 169 -32.08 -6.66 1.98
CA ALA A 169 -32.91 -6.85 3.16
C ALA A 169 -34.35 -6.34 2.99
N ASN A 170 -34.56 -5.39 2.06
CA ASN A 170 -35.87 -4.79 1.77
C ASN A 170 -36.48 -5.29 0.45
N ALA A 171 -35.78 -6.15 -0.29
CA ALA A 171 -36.23 -6.65 -1.58
C ALA A 171 -37.41 -7.62 -1.41
N LYS A 172 -38.48 -7.40 -2.17
CA LYS A 172 -39.66 -8.27 -2.20
C LYS A 172 -39.60 -9.31 -3.31
N ASP A 173 -38.81 -9.04 -4.35
CA ASP A 173 -38.63 -9.92 -5.50
C ASP A 173 -37.37 -10.78 -5.36
N ILE A 174 -37.52 -12.06 -5.67
CA ILE A 174 -36.50 -13.09 -5.55
C ILE A 174 -35.30 -12.82 -6.47
N LYS A 175 -35.58 -12.42 -7.71
CA LYS A 175 -34.57 -12.13 -8.73
C LYS A 175 -33.81 -10.87 -8.34
N GLU A 176 -34.51 -9.86 -7.80
CA GLU A 176 -33.83 -8.68 -7.25
C GLU A 176 -32.87 -9.05 -6.13
N SER A 177 -33.30 -9.85 -5.14
CA SER A 177 -32.40 -10.32 -4.07
C SER A 177 -31.20 -11.11 -4.60
N GLN A 178 -31.40 -11.93 -5.63
CA GLN A 178 -30.33 -12.71 -6.23
C GLN A 178 -29.32 -11.84 -7.00
N ASP A 179 -29.79 -10.86 -7.76
CA ASP A 179 -28.94 -9.91 -8.47
C ASP A 179 -28.13 -9.05 -7.48
N LEU A 180 -28.73 -8.63 -6.38
CA LEU A 180 -28.06 -7.92 -5.30
C LEU A 180 -27.00 -8.78 -4.62
N ALA A 181 -27.29 -10.06 -4.34
CA ALA A 181 -26.31 -11.00 -3.80
C ALA A 181 -25.10 -11.21 -4.74
N ASN A 182 -25.35 -11.35 -6.04
CA ASN A 182 -24.29 -11.44 -7.04
C ASN A 182 -23.43 -10.16 -7.08
N ALA A 183 -24.06 -8.99 -6.96
CA ALA A 183 -23.35 -7.72 -6.89
C ALA A 183 -22.47 -7.60 -5.63
N VAL A 184 -22.98 -8.02 -4.47
CA VAL A 184 -22.20 -8.09 -3.21
C VAL A 184 -21.01 -9.04 -3.38
N GLN A 185 -21.21 -10.22 -3.97
CA GLN A 185 -20.13 -11.17 -4.23
C GLN A 185 -19.04 -10.59 -5.15
N ALA A 186 -19.43 -9.87 -6.20
CA ALA A 186 -18.47 -9.20 -7.08
C ALA A 186 -17.64 -8.14 -6.33
N LYS A 187 -18.27 -7.36 -5.44
CA LYS A 187 -17.57 -6.37 -4.59
C LYS A 187 -16.62 -7.04 -3.59
N SER A 188 -17.02 -8.18 -3.05
CA SER A 188 -16.17 -9.02 -2.20
C SER A 188 -14.90 -9.50 -2.93
N ILE A 189 -15.04 -10.00 -4.16
CA ILE A 189 -13.89 -10.39 -4.99
C ILE A 189 -13.00 -9.16 -5.26
N GLN A 190 -13.60 -8.01 -5.56
CA GLN A 190 -12.87 -6.76 -5.75
C GLN A 190 -12.05 -6.38 -4.50
N LEU A 191 -12.62 -6.49 -3.30
CA LEU A 191 -11.92 -6.25 -2.03
C LEU A 191 -10.71 -7.17 -1.85
N ASN A 192 -10.87 -8.46 -2.12
CA ASN A 192 -9.77 -9.43 -2.03
C ASN A 192 -8.63 -9.09 -3.00
N VAL A 193 -8.96 -8.71 -4.23
CA VAL A 193 -7.97 -8.27 -5.23
C VAL A 193 -7.23 -7.02 -4.77
N LEU A 194 -7.95 -6.03 -4.22
CA LEU A 194 -7.33 -4.80 -3.69
C LEU A 194 -6.39 -5.09 -2.52
N SER A 195 -6.78 -5.99 -1.61
CA SER A 195 -5.94 -6.41 -0.49
C SER A 195 -4.67 -7.11 -0.97
N GLN A 196 -4.79 -8.09 -1.88
CA GLN A 196 -3.63 -8.79 -2.44
C GLN A 196 -2.70 -7.85 -3.20
N GLN A 197 -3.26 -6.92 -3.98
CA GLN A 197 -2.48 -5.92 -4.70
C GLN A 197 -1.70 -5.02 -3.74
N TRP A 198 -2.32 -4.59 -2.64
CA TRP A 198 -1.63 -3.82 -1.60
C TRP A 198 -0.49 -4.61 -0.96
N GLU A 199 -0.74 -5.85 -0.53
CA GLU A 199 0.28 -6.70 0.10
C GLU A 199 1.49 -6.90 -0.82
N MET A 200 1.26 -7.18 -2.11
CA MET A 200 2.33 -7.28 -3.11
C MET A 200 3.13 -5.98 -3.24
N ASN A 201 2.46 -4.82 -3.29
CA ASN A 201 3.11 -3.52 -3.38
C ASN A 201 3.96 -3.23 -2.14
N MET A 202 3.48 -3.60 -0.94
CA MET A 202 4.22 -3.40 0.30
C MET A 202 5.45 -4.29 0.36
N LYS A 203 5.32 -5.57 0.01
CA LYS A 203 6.46 -6.48 -0.09
C LYS A 203 7.51 -5.99 -1.07
N ALA A 204 7.09 -5.46 -2.21
CA ALA A 204 8.01 -4.85 -3.18
C ALA A 204 8.70 -3.59 -2.61
N SER A 205 7.96 -2.76 -1.86
CA SER A 205 8.52 -1.60 -1.16
C SER A 205 9.59 -1.98 -0.14
N GLU A 206 9.33 -3.00 0.68
CA GLU A 206 10.30 -3.50 1.66
C GLU A 206 11.56 -4.08 1.01
N GLN A 207 11.42 -4.76 -0.13
CA GLN A 207 12.56 -5.25 -0.89
C GLN A 207 13.43 -4.11 -1.42
N ARG A 208 12.81 -3.04 -1.95
CA ARG A 208 13.54 -1.84 -2.37
C ARG A 208 14.24 -1.16 -1.19
N ASP A 209 13.58 -1.05 -0.03
CA ASP A 209 14.19 -0.49 1.18
C ASP A 209 15.42 -1.30 1.64
N LYS A 210 15.36 -2.64 1.59
CA LYS A 210 16.52 -3.49 1.91
C LYS A 210 17.69 -3.26 0.95
N LEU A 211 17.40 -3.23 -0.35
CA LEU A 211 18.41 -2.97 -1.38
C LEU A 211 19.04 -1.58 -1.21
N LEU A 212 18.23 -0.55 -0.96
CA LEU A 212 18.69 0.81 -0.73
C LEU A 212 19.57 0.91 0.53
N ALA A 213 19.19 0.23 1.61
CA ALA A 213 20.00 0.16 2.83
C ALA A 213 21.37 -0.50 2.58
N GLU A 214 21.43 -1.56 1.76
CA GLU A 214 22.70 -2.19 1.36
C GLU A 214 23.57 -1.24 0.53
N LYS A 215 22.97 -0.55 -0.45
CA LYS A 215 23.66 0.49 -1.24
C LYS A 215 24.19 1.60 -0.35
N ARG A 216 23.40 2.06 0.61
CA ARG A 216 23.78 3.10 1.57
C ARG A 216 24.99 2.67 2.39
N ARG A 217 25.00 1.45 2.91
CA ARG A 217 26.15 0.87 3.62
C ARG A 217 27.40 0.79 2.74
N LYS A 218 27.24 0.40 1.47
CA LYS A 218 28.35 0.34 0.52
C LYS A 218 28.91 1.73 0.22
N ALA A 219 28.06 2.70 -0.12
CA ALA A 219 28.45 4.08 -0.36
C ALA A 219 29.14 4.72 0.85
N PHE A 220 28.65 4.44 2.06
CA PHE A 220 29.29 4.89 3.29
C PHE A 220 30.70 4.31 3.45
N ARG A 221 30.89 3.00 3.26
CA ARG A 221 32.23 2.39 3.30
C ARG A 221 33.17 2.98 2.24
N GLU A 222 32.70 3.16 1.02
CA GLU A 222 33.49 3.77 -0.06
C GLU A 222 33.89 5.21 0.27
N SER A 223 33.00 5.98 0.90
CA SER A 223 33.30 7.35 1.33
C SER A 223 34.34 7.40 2.46
N GLN A 224 34.39 6.39 3.33
CA GLN A 224 35.43 6.29 4.37
C GLN A 224 36.79 5.93 3.79
N ILE A 225 36.84 5.04 2.78
CA ILE A 225 38.08 4.64 2.11
C ILE A 225 38.68 5.81 1.33
N THR A 226 37.83 6.63 0.71
CA THR A 226 38.26 7.77 -0.11
C THR A 226 38.37 9.08 0.66
N ALA A 227 38.09 9.08 1.98
CA ALA A 227 38.18 10.26 2.80
C ALA A 227 39.65 10.74 2.89
N PRO A 228 39.92 12.03 2.68
CA PRO A 228 41.26 12.57 2.85
C PRO A 228 41.73 12.38 4.30
N VAL A 229 42.96 11.87 4.47
CA VAL A 229 43.58 11.72 5.79
C VAL A 229 43.72 13.11 6.41
N PRO A 230 43.22 13.35 7.63
CA PRO A 230 43.36 14.64 8.29
C PRO A 230 44.86 14.98 8.41
N GLN A 231 45.27 16.06 7.74
CA GLN A 231 46.59 16.63 7.97
C GLN A 231 46.47 17.51 9.21
N PHE A 232 47.09 17.08 10.30
CA PHE A 232 47.23 17.90 11.50
C PHE A 232 48.43 18.82 11.27
N ASN A 233 48.14 20.12 11.10
CA ASN A 233 49.14 21.19 11.00
C ASN A 233 49.34 21.82 12.38
#